data_AF-A0A815FLG0-F1
#
_entry.id   AF-A0A815FLG0-F1
#
_cell.length_a   1.000
_cell.length_b   1.000
_cell.length_c   1.000
_cell.angle_alpha   90.00
_cell.angle_beta   90.00
_cell.angle_gamma   90.00
#
_symmetry.space_group_name_H-M   'P 1'
#
loop_
_entity.id
_entity.type
_entity.pdbx_description
1 polymer ?
#
loop_
_entity_poly.entity_id
_entity_poly.type
_entity_poly.pdbx_seq_one_letter_code
_entity_poly.pdbx_strand_id
1 'polypeptide(L)'
;MYCMKGLPGREDWNNNLPVNPQYMLTKTDWWFQHERGCDKAPPPDGDYLELPAGGAFTVEIATNRAFTTFGHNPNFAGYFGGHQEPIRSGEGCVVDPNLHTFDQTSAPGTVFAISYQNSIDKVTPENLVVFTVSYHTPWQRLTSYSVPKDLPPCPAGGCTCAWGWIPMGCGQPNMYMQGHKCIVTGSTSTRKLAVAKPPVYCEDDQSKCVKGAKQMIFYQQLDGNNVHNPPKMPTYNARMGFSNGAQNDIFE
;
A
#
# COMPACT_ATOMS: atom_id res chain seq x y z
N MET A 1 -0.96 9.64 7.85
CA MET A 1 -1.66 9.18 6.62
C MET A 1 -2.91 9.99 6.39
N TYR A 2 -3.45 10.00 5.18
CA TYR A 2 -4.77 10.57 4.90
C TYR A 2 -5.85 9.82 5.68
N CYS A 3 -6.91 10.49 6.13
CA CYS A 3 -7.99 9.89 6.91
C CYS A 3 -7.57 9.28 8.26
N MET A 4 -6.37 9.59 8.79
CA MET A 4 -5.89 9.01 10.05
C MET A 4 -6.89 9.24 11.18
N LYS A 5 -7.39 10.47 11.31
CA LYS A 5 -8.35 10.89 12.36
C LYS A 5 -9.81 10.73 11.95
N GLY A 6 -10.07 10.09 10.80
CA GLY A 6 -11.36 10.09 10.12
C GLY A 6 -11.47 11.26 9.14
N LEU A 7 -12.71 11.68 8.87
CA LEU A 7 -13.03 12.81 8.00
C LEU A 7 -12.57 14.16 8.59
N PRO A 8 -12.41 15.22 7.77
CA PRO A 8 -11.95 16.53 8.24
C PRO A 8 -12.79 17.06 9.42
N GLY A 9 -12.10 17.61 10.43
CA GLY A 9 -12.73 18.14 11.63
C GLY A 9 -13.16 17.08 12.66
N ARG A 10 -12.80 15.80 12.46
CA ARG A 10 -13.05 14.72 13.43
C ARG A 10 -11.75 14.26 14.10
N GLU A 11 -11.90 13.73 15.31
CA GLU A 11 -10.90 12.93 16.00
C GLU A 11 -11.55 11.60 16.37
N ASP A 12 -11.50 10.66 15.44
CA ASP A 12 -12.03 9.31 15.66
C ASP A 12 -10.90 8.36 16.08
N TRP A 13 -10.90 8.01 17.37
CA TRP A 13 -9.92 7.09 17.95
C TRP A 13 -10.22 5.61 17.65
N ASN A 14 -11.45 5.30 17.23
CA ASN A 14 -11.90 3.97 16.82
C ASN A 14 -12.12 3.91 15.29
N ASN A 15 -11.33 4.68 14.56
CA ASN A 15 -11.48 4.85 13.13
C ASN A 15 -11.16 3.56 12.36
N ASN A 16 -12.17 3.02 11.68
CA ASN A 16 -12.06 1.94 10.71
C ASN A 16 -12.42 2.39 9.28
N LEU A 17 -12.69 3.68 9.06
CA LEU A 17 -13.00 4.20 7.71
C LEU A 17 -11.95 3.82 6.66
N PRO A 18 -10.63 3.95 6.90
CA PRO A 18 -9.62 3.64 5.88
C PRO A 18 -9.40 2.14 5.63
N VAL A 19 -10.05 1.26 6.40
CA VAL A 19 -9.72 -0.18 6.41
C VAL A 19 -10.66 -1.02 5.55
N ASN A 20 -11.77 -0.46 5.06
CA ASN A 20 -12.72 -1.23 4.26
C ASN A 20 -12.14 -1.49 2.85
N PRO A 21 -12.37 -2.67 2.25
CA PRO A 21 -11.90 -2.97 0.90
C PRO A 21 -12.53 -2.06 -0.15
N GLN A 22 -11.88 -1.93 -1.31
CA GLN A 22 -12.39 -1.26 -2.49
C GLN A 22 -12.74 -2.29 -3.57
N TYR A 23 -14.00 -2.32 -3.99
CA TYR A 23 -14.50 -3.29 -4.95
C TYR A 23 -15.63 -2.69 -5.78
N MET A 24 -15.57 -2.87 -7.10
CA MET A 24 -16.59 -2.41 -8.04
C MET A 24 -16.94 -0.91 -7.87
N LEU A 25 -15.90 -0.09 -7.72
CA LEU A 25 -16.00 1.37 -7.69
C LEU A 25 -15.54 1.99 -9.01
N THR A 26 -15.99 3.20 -9.33
CA THR A 26 -15.39 3.98 -10.44
C THR A 26 -14.01 4.49 -10.03
N LYS A 27 -13.14 4.83 -10.99
CA LYS A 27 -11.82 5.42 -10.73
C LYS A 27 -11.91 6.68 -9.90
N THR A 28 -12.89 7.52 -10.18
CA THR A 28 -13.13 8.72 -9.37
C THR A 28 -13.38 8.38 -7.90
N ASP A 29 -14.03 7.25 -7.61
CA ASP A 29 -14.40 6.83 -6.25
C ASP A 29 -13.27 6.09 -5.52
N TRP A 30 -12.59 5.13 -6.19
CA TRP A 30 -11.56 4.34 -5.53
C TRP A 30 -10.21 5.07 -5.43
N TRP A 31 -9.92 6.03 -6.32
CA TRP A 31 -8.64 6.74 -6.30
C TRP A 31 -8.45 7.46 -4.97
N PHE A 32 -7.46 7.00 -4.18
CA PHE A 32 -7.21 7.48 -2.82
C PHE A 32 -8.44 7.47 -1.88
N GLN A 33 -9.36 6.52 -2.06
CA GLN A 33 -10.58 6.37 -1.25
C GLN A 33 -11.46 7.63 -1.28
N HIS A 34 -11.65 8.23 -2.46
CA HIS A 34 -12.45 9.43 -2.64
C HIS A 34 -13.91 9.28 -2.20
N GLU A 35 -14.54 8.12 -2.43
CA GLU A 35 -15.94 7.90 -2.03
C GLU A 35 -16.16 8.05 -0.51
N ARG A 36 -15.13 7.75 0.29
CA ARG A 36 -15.11 7.97 1.75
C ARG A 36 -14.71 9.38 2.14
N GLY A 37 -14.29 10.23 1.20
CA GLY A 37 -13.72 11.55 1.45
C GLY A 37 -12.32 11.54 2.04
N CYS A 38 -11.59 10.43 1.94
CA CYS A 38 -10.28 10.29 2.59
C CYS A 38 -9.17 11.08 1.92
N ASP A 39 -9.22 11.24 0.60
CA ASP A 39 -8.35 12.13 -0.17
C ASP A 39 -8.46 13.61 0.26
N LYS A 40 -9.58 14.00 0.89
CA LYS A 40 -9.83 15.35 1.43
C LYS A 40 -9.44 15.50 2.90
N ALA A 41 -8.91 14.46 3.53
CA ALA A 41 -8.49 14.44 4.94
C ALA A 41 -6.97 14.24 5.07
N PRO A 42 -6.13 15.21 4.66
CA PRO A 42 -4.68 15.07 4.77
C PRO A 42 -4.24 14.94 6.24
N PRO A 43 -3.05 14.37 6.51
CA PRO A 43 -2.42 14.51 7.81
C PRO A 43 -2.13 16.00 8.13
N PRO A 44 -1.88 16.37 9.40
CA PRO A 44 -1.42 17.70 9.76
C PRO A 44 -0.19 18.15 8.96
N ASP A 45 -0.06 19.46 8.75
CA ASP A 45 1.11 20.01 8.08
C ASP A 45 2.39 19.67 8.86
N GLY A 46 3.41 19.18 8.16
CA GLY A 46 4.65 18.71 8.78
C GLY A 46 4.67 17.22 9.14
N ASP A 47 3.52 16.55 9.16
CA ASP A 47 3.45 15.11 9.44
C ASP A 47 3.69 14.29 8.16
N TYR A 48 4.91 13.79 8.01
CA TYR A 48 5.33 12.96 6.88
C TYR A 48 5.67 11.54 7.32
N LEU A 49 5.40 10.57 6.45
CA LEU A 49 6.09 9.28 6.48
C LEU A 49 7.52 9.48 5.95
N GLU A 50 8.51 9.29 6.82
CA GLU A 50 9.91 9.41 6.45
C GLU A 50 10.43 8.17 5.71
N LEU A 51 11.10 8.40 4.58
CA LEU A 51 11.69 7.38 3.72
C LEU A 51 13.22 7.56 3.71
N PRO A 52 13.95 6.90 4.62
CA PRO A 52 15.40 7.03 4.67
C PRO A 52 16.04 6.32 3.47
N ALA A 53 16.62 7.08 2.54
CA ALA A 53 17.19 6.55 1.31
C ALA A 53 18.29 5.51 1.59
N GLY A 54 18.10 4.29 1.07
CA GLY A 54 19.01 3.16 1.28
C GLY A 54 18.85 2.47 2.64
N GLY A 55 17.94 2.98 3.48
CA GLY A 55 17.54 2.37 4.75
C GLY A 55 16.21 1.63 4.63
N ALA A 56 15.48 1.61 5.75
CA ALA A 56 14.14 1.05 5.83
C ALA A 56 13.27 1.89 6.77
N PHE A 57 11.96 1.82 6.59
CA PHE A 57 10.98 2.40 7.51
C PHE A 57 10.00 1.31 7.95
N THR A 58 9.41 1.49 9.13
CA THR A 58 8.41 0.57 9.69
C THR A 58 7.08 1.30 9.84
N VAL A 59 6.00 0.65 9.43
CA VAL A 59 4.64 1.15 9.60
C VAL A 59 3.82 0.18 10.43
N GLU A 60 2.68 0.67 10.92
CA GLU A 60 1.65 -0.13 11.56
C GLU A 60 0.52 -0.40 10.57
N ILE A 61 0.21 -1.67 10.36
CA ILE A 61 -0.97 -2.15 9.65
C ILE A 61 -1.91 -2.73 10.70
N ALA A 62 -3.21 -2.39 10.65
CA ALA A 62 -4.22 -2.85 11.62
C ALA A 62 -5.63 -2.79 11.04
N THR A 63 -6.58 -3.50 11.66
CA THR A 63 -8.01 -3.49 11.30
C THR A 63 -8.74 -2.25 11.82
N ASN A 64 -8.12 -1.50 12.74
CA ASN A 64 -8.65 -0.26 13.29
C ASN A 64 -7.49 0.59 13.83
N ARG A 65 -7.62 1.93 13.78
CA ARG A 65 -6.68 2.86 14.41
C ARG A 65 -6.43 2.55 15.90
N ALA A 66 -7.45 2.10 16.63
CA ALA A 66 -7.37 1.77 18.06
C ALA A 66 -6.30 0.71 18.39
N PHE A 67 -5.89 -0.09 17.39
CA PHE A 67 -4.87 -1.13 17.54
C PHE A 67 -3.47 -0.68 17.07
N THR A 68 -3.27 0.62 16.89
CA THR A 68 -2.00 1.23 16.51
C THR A 68 -1.53 2.23 17.56
N THR A 69 -0.27 2.67 17.51
CA THR A 69 0.23 3.72 18.41
C THR A 69 -0.50 5.06 18.26
N PHE A 70 -1.32 5.23 17.21
CA PHE A 70 -2.14 6.41 16.98
C PHE A 70 -3.52 6.35 17.65
N GLY A 71 -3.87 5.27 18.34
CA GLY A 71 -5.10 5.16 19.15
C GLY A 71 -5.00 5.91 20.49
N HIS A 72 -6.14 6.27 21.10
CA HIS A 72 -6.17 6.99 22.38
C HIS A 72 -5.59 6.16 23.54
N ASN A 73 -5.97 4.88 23.60
CA ASN A 73 -5.46 3.89 24.53
C ASN A 73 -5.11 2.65 23.71
N PRO A 74 -3.91 2.61 23.09
CA PRO A 74 -3.62 1.62 22.07
C PRO A 74 -3.64 0.22 22.68
N ASN A 75 -4.43 -0.67 22.07
CA ASN A 75 -4.46 -2.08 22.42
C ASN A 75 -3.69 -2.88 21.37
N PHE A 76 -2.55 -3.43 21.74
CA PHE A 76 -1.74 -4.26 20.85
C PHE A 76 -2.02 -5.77 21.01
N ALA A 77 -3.10 -6.14 21.69
CA ALA A 77 -3.45 -7.55 21.91
C ALA A 77 -3.70 -8.27 20.58
N GLY A 78 -3.10 -9.47 20.48
CA GLY A 78 -3.21 -10.40 19.35
C GLY A 78 -2.72 -9.89 18.00
N TYR A 79 -2.95 -10.68 16.96
CA TYR A 79 -2.63 -10.30 15.58
C TYR A 79 -3.57 -9.16 15.16
N PHE A 80 -3.02 -7.99 14.82
CA PHE A 80 -3.77 -6.84 14.30
C PHE A 80 -4.94 -6.33 15.15
N GLY A 81 -4.94 -6.58 16.47
CA GLY A 81 -6.04 -6.24 17.38
C GLY A 81 -7.04 -7.38 17.64
N GLY A 82 -6.80 -8.58 17.09
CA GLY A 82 -7.61 -9.79 17.28
C GLY A 82 -7.08 -10.74 18.34
N HIS A 83 -7.26 -12.05 18.14
CA HIS A 83 -6.76 -13.09 19.04
C HIS A 83 -5.24 -13.33 18.90
N GLN A 84 -4.64 -13.90 19.94
CA GLN A 84 -3.20 -14.25 19.94
C GLN A 84 -2.88 -15.41 18.98
N GLU A 85 -3.85 -16.29 18.74
CA GLU A 85 -3.82 -17.29 17.68
C GLU A 85 -4.90 -16.95 16.64
N PRO A 86 -4.57 -16.93 15.33
CA PRO A 86 -5.56 -16.60 14.30
C PRO A 86 -6.69 -17.64 14.24
N ILE A 87 -7.94 -17.17 14.23
CA ILE A 87 -9.10 -18.06 14.05
C ILE A 87 -9.23 -18.38 12.56
N ARG A 88 -9.55 -19.64 12.25
CA ARG A 88 -9.63 -20.15 10.89
C ARG A 88 -11.02 -20.64 10.54
N SER A 89 -11.44 -20.45 9.29
CA SER A 89 -12.63 -21.10 8.75
C SER A 89 -12.40 -22.59 8.52
N GLY A 90 -13.46 -23.33 8.17
CA GLY A 90 -13.36 -24.76 7.81
C GLY A 90 -12.46 -25.00 6.58
N GLU A 91 -12.36 -24.01 5.69
CA GLU A 91 -11.48 -24.01 4.52
C GLU A 91 -10.03 -23.60 4.87
N GLY A 92 -9.74 -23.30 6.14
CA GLY A 92 -8.41 -22.94 6.63
C GLY A 92 -8.07 -21.45 6.50
N CYS A 93 -8.97 -20.61 5.96
CA CYS A 93 -8.76 -19.17 5.84
C CYS A 93 -8.67 -18.50 7.20
N VAL A 94 -7.72 -17.58 7.39
CA VAL A 94 -7.65 -16.76 8.60
C VAL A 94 -8.79 -15.73 8.57
N VAL A 95 -9.75 -15.86 9.47
CA VAL A 95 -10.98 -15.05 9.54
C VAL A 95 -10.98 -14.04 10.69
N ASP A 96 -10.16 -14.26 11.73
CA ASP A 96 -9.97 -13.29 12.81
C ASP A 96 -8.49 -13.23 13.26
N PRO A 97 -7.80 -12.09 13.06
CA PRO A 97 -8.24 -10.96 12.22
C PRO A 97 -8.43 -11.41 10.76
N ASN A 98 -9.34 -10.82 9.98
CA ASN A 98 -9.48 -11.20 8.57
C ASN A 98 -8.29 -10.69 7.75
N LEU A 99 -7.36 -11.60 7.42
CA LEU A 99 -6.12 -11.31 6.69
C LEU A 99 -6.14 -11.80 5.26
N HIS A 100 -7.26 -12.35 4.80
CA HIS A 100 -7.42 -12.85 3.45
C HIS A 100 -6.26 -13.78 3.01
N THR A 101 -5.84 -14.67 3.89
CA THR A 101 -4.72 -15.61 3.67
C THR A 101 -4.92 -16.88 4.49
N PHE A 102 -4.19 -17.95 4.17
CA PHE A 102 -4.14 -19.15 4.99
C PHE A 102 -3.03 -19.03 6.05
N ASP A 103 -1.89 -18.43 5.73
CA ASP A 103 -0.76 -18.29 6.64
C ASP A 103 0.14 -17.16 6.16
N GLN A 104 1.27 -16.96 6.85
CA GLN A 104 2.25 -15.96 6.45
C GLN A 104 2.78 -16.20 5.03
N THR A 105 3.07 -17.46 4.69
CA THR A 105 3.70 -17.80 3.41
C THR A 105 2.77 -17.56 2.23
N SER A 106 1.46 -17.69 2.45
CA SER A 106 0.42 -17.40 1.46
C SER A 106 -0.01 -15.93 1.41
N ALA A 107 0.45 -15.08 2.34
CA ALA A 107 0.14 -13.66 2.31
C ALA A 107 0.73 -12.99 1.05
N PRO A 108 -0.07 -12.24 0.28
CA PRO A 108 0.21 -11.92 -1.12
C PRO A 108 1.28 -10.84 -1.32
N GLY A 109 1.64 -10.11 -0.27
CA GLY A 109 2.56 -8.99 -0.30
C GLY A 109 1.86 -7.63 -0.39
N THR A 110 2.54 -6.61 0.11
CA THR A 110 2.09 -5.21 0.16
C THR A 110 3.18 -4.29 -0.36
N VAL A 111 2.81 -3.08 -0.77
CA VAL A 111 3.74 -2.12 -1.36
C VAL A 111 3.61 -0.73 -0.80
N PHE A 112 4.65 0.07 -1.01
CA PHE A 112 4.52 1.51 -1.07
C PHE A 112 4.93 2.03 -2.45
N ALA A 113 4.14 2.98 -2.94
CA ALA A 113 4.42 3.77 -4.13
C ALA A 113 4.61 5.25 -3.77
N ILE A 114 5.36 5.98 -4.59
CA ILE A 114 5.69 7.38 -4.40
C ILE A 114 5.43 8.19 -5.68
N SER A 115 4.88 9.38 -5.51
CA SER A 115 4.75 10.41 -6.53
C SER A 115 5.38 11.70 -6.02
N TYR A 116 6.24 12.31 -6.82
CA TYR A 116 6.90 13.58 -6.52
C TYR A 116 5.97 14.79 -6.68
N GLN A 117 4.66 14.56 -6.56
CA GLN A 117 3.64 15.58 -6.45
C GLN A 117 3.30 15.78 -4.97
N ASN A 118 3.38 17.04 -4.52
CA ASN A 118 2.88 17.40 -3.19
C ASN A 118 1.36 17.21 -3.15
N SER A 119 0.64 17.69 -4.16
CA SER A 119 -0.83 17.66 -4.15
C SER A 119 -1.38 16.34 -4.72
N ILE A 120 -2.33 15.73 -3.99
CA ILE A 120 -2.90 14.40 -4.30
C ILE A 120 -3.71 14.38 -5.60
N ASP A 121 -4.32 15.51 -5.98
CA ASP A 121 -5.05 15.71 -7.25
C ASP A 121 -4.13 15.66 -8.49
N LYS A 122 -2.83 15.87 -8.31
CA LYS A 122 -1.84 15.76 -9.38
C LYS A 122 -1.23 14.36 -9.49
N VAL A 123 -1.56 13.46 -8.57
CA VAL A 123 -1.07 12.09 -8.59
C VAL A 123 -1.85 11.29 -9.63
N THR A 124 -1.13 10.66 -10.54
CA THR A 124 -1.69 9.79 -11.58
C THR A 124 -1.07 8.39 -11.47
N PRO A 125 -1.68 7.35 -12.07
CA PRO A 125 -1.05 6.04 -12.18
C PRO A 125 0.39 6.08 -12.66
N GLU A 126 0.69 6.90 -13.66
CA GLU A 126 1.97 6.97 -14.36
C GLU A 126 3.07 7.65 -13.53
N ASN A 127 2.70 8.50 -12.57
CA ASN A 127 3.65 9.18 -11.69
C ASN A 127 3.70 8.60 -10.27
N LEU A 128 2.87 7.61 -9.95
CA LEU A 128 2.85 6.90 -8.68
C LEU A 128 3.61 5.57 -8.82
N VAL A 129 4.92 5.62 -8.58
CA VAL A 129 5.85 4.51 -8.83
C VAL A 129 6.01 3.65 -7.60
N VAL A 130 5.77 2.33 -7.73
CA VAL A 130 6.07 1.37 -6.66
C VAL A 130 7.58 1.34 -6.42
N PHE A 131 8.01 1.76 -5.23
CA PHE A 131 9.43 1.84 -4.88
C PHE A 131 9.86 0.76 -3.90
N THR A 132 8.92 0.09 -3.24
CA THR A 132 9.21 -0.99 -2.30
C THR A 132 8.05 -1.96 -2.19
N VAL A 133 8.39 -3.23 -1.99
CA VAL A 133 7.46 -4.34 -1.80
C VAL A 133 7.91 -5.11 -0.56
N SER A 134 6.97 -5.55 0.26
CA SER A 134 7.22 -6.53 1.31
C SER A 134 6.40 -7.77 0.98
N TYR A 135 7.06 -8.92 0.84
CA TYR A 135 6.37 -10.20 0.64
C TYR A 135 5.77 -10.69 1.95
N HIS A 136 4.82 -11.62 1.84
CA HIS A 136 4.26 -12.31 3.01
C HIS A 136 3.60 -11.34 4.01
N THR A 137 3.01 -10.28 3.46
CA THR A 137 2.27 -9.25 4.18
C THR A 137 0.88 -9.07 3.57
N PRO A 138 -0.11 -8.56 4.34
CA PRO A 138 -0.04 -8.30 5.78
C PRO A 138 0.03 -9.61 6.60
N TRP A 139 0.86 -9.62 7.65
CA TRP A 139 0.93 -10.72 8.61
C TRP A 139 1.26 -10.27 10.04
N GLN A 140 2.10 -9.25 10.20
CA GLN A 140 2.36 -8.59 11.48
C GLN A 140 1.94 -7.13 11.43
N ARG A 141 1.51 -6.58 12.57
CA ARG A 141 1.18 -5.16 12.70
C ARG A 141 2.35 -4.28 12.28
N LEU A 142 3.53 -4.54 12.84
CA LEU A 142 4.75 -3.85 12.46
C LEU A 142 5.29 -4.49 11.19
N THR A 143 5.32 -3.73 10.11
CA THR A 143 5.84 -4.19 8.83
C THR A 143 6.88 -3.19 8.34
N SER A 144 8.08 -3.69 8.02
CA SER A 144 9.17 -2.88 7.50
C SER A 144 9.30 -2.98 5.98
N TYR A 145 9.75 -1.88 5.38
CA TYR A 145 9.95 -1.72 3.94
C TYR A 145 11.30 -1.07 3.68
N SER A 146 12.08 -1.65 2.77
CA SER A 146 13.37 -1.08 2.34
C SER A 146 13.16 0.05 1.34
N VAL A 147 14.01 1.09 1.39
CA VAL A 147 13.93 2.25 0.50
C VAL A 147 15.09 2.23 -0.50
N PRO A 148 14.86 2.40 -1.81
CA PRO A 148 15.95 2.54 -2.77
C PRO A 148 16.88 3.69 -2.37
N LYS A 149 18.19 3.43 -2.40
CA LYS A 149 19.22 4.44 -2.07
C LYS A 149 19.16 5.68 -2.96
N ASP A 150 18.70 5.49 -4.19
CA ASP A 150 18.74 6.48 -5.23
C ASP A 150 17.45 7.33 -5.32
N LEU A 151 16.46 7.13 -4.43
CA LEU A 151 15.30 8.02 -4.38
C LEU A 151 15.77 9.47 -4.17
N PRO A 152 15.46 10.41 -5.07
CA PRO A 152 15.84 11.81 -4.88
C PRO A 152 15.02 12.48 -3.76
N PRO A 153 15.48 13.60 -3.20
CA PRO A 153 14.70 14.41 -2.27
C PRO A 153 13.35 14.84 -2.84
N CYS A 154 12.31 14.84 -2.00
CA CYS A 154 11.00 15.37 -2.36
C CYS A 154 11.03 16.89 -2.59
N PRO A 155 10.11 17.45 -3.40
CA PRO A 155 9.96 18.91 -3.50
C PRO A 155 9.51 19.52 -2.16
N ALA A 156 9.52 20.86 -2.11
CA ALA A 156 8.99 21.59 -0.96
C ALA A 156 7.52 21.20 -0.66
N GLY A 157 7.24 20.90 0.60
CA GLY A 157 5.94 20.36 1.05
C GLY A 157 5.77 18.84 0.88
N GLY A 158 6.84 18.13 0.51
CA GLY A 158 6.88 16.68 0.48
C GLY A 158 6.30 16.06 -0.79
N CYS A 159 6.28 14.72 -0.79
CA CYS A 159 5.71 13.88 -1.82
C CYS A 159 4.37 13.28 -1.36
N THR A 160 3.65 12.67 -2.30
CA THR A 160 2.51 11.80 -2.00
C THR A 160 2.92 10.34 -2.15
N CYS A 161 2.65 9.52 -1.14
CA CYS A 161 2.85 8.09 -1.18
C CYS A 161 1.52 7.35 -1.03
N ALA A 162 1.50 6.08 -1.45
CA ALA A 162 0.35 5.21 -1.28
C ALA A 162 0.81 3.82 -0.83
N TRP A 163 0.16 3.29 0.20
CA TRP A 163 0.24 1.87 0.53
C TRP A 163 -0.77 1.10 -0.31
N GLY A 164 -0.41 -0.11 -0.77
CA GLY A 164 -1.28 -0.94 -1.60
C GLY A 164 -1.26 -2.41 -1.21
N TRP A 165 -2.42 -3.06 -1.37
CA TRP A 165 -2.59 -4.49 -1.14
C TRP A 165 -3.68 -5.09 -2.04
N ILE A 166 -3.43 -6.29 -2.57
CA ILE A 166 -4.42 -7.12 -3.27
C ILE A 166 -4.52 -8.44 -2.49
N PRO A 167 -5.64 -8.74 -1.79
CA PRO A 167 -5.83 -10.01 -1.10
C PRO A 167 -5.84 -11.20 -2.06
N MET A 168 -5.48 -12.38 -1.56
CA MET A 168 -5.43 -13.61 -2.37
C MET A 168 -5.95 -14.83 -1.58
N GLY A 169 -6.82 -15.61 -2.21
CA GLY A 169 -7.17 -16.96 -1.74
C GLY A 169 -8.35 -17.01 -0.77
N CYS A 170 -8.61 -15.96 0.01
CA CYS A 170 -9.70 -15.94 0.98
C CYS A 170 -10.58 -14.69 0.82
N GLY A 171 -11.90 -14.90 0.71
CA GLY A 171 -12.89 -13.83 0.57
C GLY A 171 -13.04 -13.27 -0.85
N GLN A 172 -13.78 -12.17 -0.95
CA GLN A 172 -14.06 -11.50 -2.22
C GLN A 172 -12.79 -10.84 -2.79
N PRO A 173 -12.43 -11.07 -4.07
CA PRO A 173 -11.39 -10.31 -4.75
C PRO A 173 -11.66 -8.81 -4.68
N ASN A 174 -10.71 -8.04 -4.18
CA ASN A 174 -10.82 -6.59 -4.01
C ASN A 174 -9.42 -5.94 -4.04
N MET A 175 -9.31 -4.66 -3.71
CA MET A 175 -8.03 -4.01 -3.45
C MET A 175 -8.09 -3.05 -2.26
N TYR A 176 -6.93 -2.69 -1.75
CA TYR A 176 -6.76 -1.66 -0.75
C TYR A 176 -5.71 -0.65 -1.21
N MET A 177 -5.99 0.63 -0.96
CA MET A 177 -5.11 1.75 -1.26
C MET A 177 -5.22 2.77 -0.13
N GLN A 178 -4.08 3.20 0.44
CA GLN A 178 -4.08 4.19 1.52
C GLN A 178 -3.05 5.30 1.26
N GLY A 179 -3.54 6.54 1.14
CA GLY A 179 -2.71 7.72 0.88
C GLY A 179 -1.92 8.20 2.08
N HIS A 180 -0.73 8.73 1.81
CA HIS A 180 0.21 9.28 2.79
C HIS A 180 0.88 10.54 2.23
N LYS A 181 1.16 11.52 3.09
CA LYS A 181 2.25 12.47 2.84
C LYS A 181 3.55 11.81 3.24
N CYS A 182 4.59 11.94 2.43
CA CYS A 182 5.89 11.32 2.68
C CYS A 182 7.05 12.25 2.30
N ILE A 183 8.23 11.96 2.84
CA ILE A 183 9.46 12.71 2.54
C ILE A 183 10.65 11.75 2.46
N VAL A 184 11.52 11.94 1.47
CA VAL A 184 12.78 11.20 1.36
C VAL A 184 13.84 11.89 2.20
N THR A 185 14.45 11.16 3.13
CA THR A 185 15.50 11.64 4.03
C THR A 185 16.85 11.00 3.71
N GLY A 186 17.95 11.69 4.04
CA GLY A 186 19.31 11.17 3.85
C GLY A 186 19.76 10.99 2.39
N SER A 187 19.01 11.49 1.41
CA SER A 187 19.36 11.39 -0.01
C SER A 187 20.10 12.62 -0.53
N THR A 188 21.11 12.38 -1.35
CA THR A 188 21.75 13.37 -2.22
C THR A 188 21.57 13.03 -3.72
N SER A 189 20.73 12.04 -4.02
CA SER A 189 20.48 11.60 -5.39
C SER A 189 19.79 12.69 -6.21
N THR A 190 20.19 12.81 -7.47
CA THR A 190 19.55 13.66 -8.48
C THR A 190 18.84 12.85 -9.56
N ARG A 191 18.79 11.52 -9.43
CA ARG A 191 18.11 10.64 -10.38
C ARG A 191 16.62 10.94 -10.41
N LYS A 192 15.99 10.74 -11.55
CA LYS A 192 14.53 10.86 -11.70
C LYS A 192 13.91 9.49 -11.77
N LEU A 193 12.71 9.36 -11.23
CA LEU A 193 11.89 8.18 -11.44
C LEU A 193 11.43 8.12 -12.90
N ALA A 194 11.52 6.94 -13.49
CA ALA A 194 10.93 6.70 -14.80
C ALA A 194 9.39 6.69 -14.69
N VAL A 195 8.73 6.94 -15.83
CA VAL A 195 7.27 6.84 -15.92
C VAL A 195 6.82 5.40 -15.64
N ALA A 196 5.94 5.23 -14.66
CA ALA A 196 5.47 3.91 -14.25
C ALA A 196 4.53 3.28 -15.29
N LYS A 197 4.79 2.01 -15.60
CA LYS A 197 3.98 1.19 -16.51
C LYS A 197 3.15 0.16 -15.74
N PRO A 198 1.93 -0.19 -16.20
CA PRO A 198 1.16 -1.27 -15.60
C PRO A 198 1.99 -2.56 -15.51
N PRO A 199 2.01 -3.27 -14.37
CA PRO A 199 2.65 -4.57 -14.29
C PRO A 199 1.86 -5.61 -15.11
N VAL A 200 2.55 -6.65 -15.56
CA VAL A 200 1.93 -7.76 -16.30
C VAL A 200 2.12 -9.06 -15.54
N TYR A 201 1.16 -9.98 -15.67
CA TYR A 201 1.33 -11.33 -15.17
C TYR A 201 2.45 -12.03 -15.94
N CYS A 202 3.45 -12.52 -15.22
CA CYS A 202 4.65 -13.13 -15.79
C CYS A 202 5.19 -14.28 -14.92
N GLU A 203 4.35 -14.91 -14.09
CA GLU A 203 4.75 -16.04 -13.21
C GLU A 203 5.45 -17.16 -13.99
N ASP A 204 4.87 -17.56 -15.11
CA ASP A 204 5.37 -18.68 -15.91
C ASP A 204 6.61 -18.33 -16.75
N ASP A 205 6.88 -17.03 -16.94
CA ASP A 205 8.01 -16.54 -17.75
C ASP A 205 8.44 -15.14 -17.28
N GLN A 206 9.38 -15.10 -16.35
CA GLN A 206 9.87 -13.86 -15.75
C GLN A 206 10.56 -12.92 -16.76
N SER A 207 10.97 -13.42 -17.93
CA SER A 207 11.57 -12.58 -18.97
C SER A 207 10.56 -11.61 -19.60
N LYS A 208 9.26 -11.92 -19.48
CA LYS A 208 8.13 -11.09 -19.95
C LYS A 208 7.67 -10.04 -18.94
N CYS A 209 8.20 -10.05 -17.72
CA CYS A 209 7.83 -9.04 -16.72
C CYS A 209 8.20 -7.62 -17.18
N VAL A 210 7.39 -6.64 -16.78
CA VAL A 210 7.73 -5.23 -16.95
C VAL A 210 8.93 -4.89 -16.08
N LYS A 211 10.00 -4.46 -16.74
CA LYS A 211 11.23 -3.96 -16.10
C LYS A 211 11.08 -2.48 -15.75
N GLY A 212 11.79 -2.06 -14.70
CA GLY A 212 11.81 -0.69 -14.23
C GLY A 212 10.56 -0.26 -13.46
N ALA A 213 10.25 1.03 -13.56
CA ALA A 213 9.15 1.67 -12.85
C ALA A 213 7.81 1.02 -13.17
N LYS A 214 7.17 0.47 -12.13
CA LYS A 214 5.85 -0.17 -12.21
C LYS A 214 4.82 0.64 -11.44
N GLN A 215 3.60 0.65 -11.98
CA GLN A 215 2.44 1.20 -11.29
C GLN A 215 2.04 0.28 -10.13
N MET A 216 1.23 0.81 -9.21
CA MET A 216 0.44 -0.04 -8.32
C MET A 216 -0.53 -0.90 -9.15
N ILE A 217 -1.02 -2.00 -8.57
CA ILE A 217 -2.02 -2.85 -9.21
C ILE A 217 -3.41 -2.27 -8.90
N PHE A 218 -4.17 -1.94 -9.94
CA PHE A 218 -5.57 -1.53 -9.85
C PHE A 218 -6.44 -2.64 -10.45
N TYR A 219 -7.28 -3.24 -9.61
CA TYR A 219 -7.96 -4.49 -9.93
C TYR A 219 -9.35 -4.57 -9.26
N GLN A 220 -10.29 -5.27 -9.92
CA GLN A 220 -11.66 -5.50 -9.45
C GLN A 220 -12.49 -4.23 -9.21
N GLN A 221 -12.28 -3.22 -10.06
CA GLN A 221 -13.06 -1.97 -10.09
C GLN A 221 -13.97 -1.91 -11.31
N LEU A 222 -14.96 -1.00 -11.32
CA LEU A 222 -15.83 -0.78 -12.49
C LEU A 222 -15.05 -0.21 -13.67
N ASP A 223 -14.12 0.71 -13.40
CA ASP A 223 -13.20 1.26 -14.39
C ASP A 223 -11.84 1.60 -13.74
N GLY A 224 -10.86 1.99 -14.57
CA GLY A 224 -9.53 2.38 -14.12
C GLY A 224 -8.60 1.23 -13.71
N ASN A 225 -9.01 -0.03 -13.88
CA ASN A 225 -8.13 -1.18 -13.73
C ASN A 225 -6.95 -1.09 -14.71
N ASN A 226 -5.76 -1.55 -14.28
CA ASN A 226 -4.57 -1.62 -15.15
C ASN A 226 -4.06 -3.06 -15.34
N VAL A 227 -4.69 -4.04 -14.67
CA VAL A 227 -4.49 -5.46 -14.90
C VAL A 227 -5.83 -6.09 -15.24
N HIS A 228 -5.89 -6.80 -16.37
CA HIS A 228 -7.11 -7.40 -16.89
C HIS A 228 -6.94 -8.91 -17.06
N ASN A 229 -7.92 -9.67 -16.55
CA ASN A 229 -8.03 -11.13 -16.71
C ASN A 229 -6.72 -11.91 -16.47
N PRO A 230 -5.98 -11.69 -15.37
CA PRO A 230 -4.77 -12.44 -15.11
C PRO A 230 -5.12 -13.91 -14.78
N PRO A 231 -4.27 -14.89 -15.14
CA PRO A 231 -4.50 -16.32 -14.83
C PRO A 231 -4.68 -16.62 -13.34
N LYS A 232 -4.02 -15.83 -12.48
CA LYS A 232 -4.20 -15.84 -11.03
C LYS A 232 -4.27 -14.41 -10.51
N MET A 233 -4.69 -14.24 -9.25
CA MET A 233 -4.76 -12.93 -8.59
C MET A 233 -3.44 -12.15 -8.76
N PRO A 234 -3.51 -10.87 -9.22
CA PRO A 234 -2.34 -10.05 -9.47
C PRO A 234 -1.86 -9.44 -8.17
N THR A 235 -0.97 -10.15 -7.49
CA THR A 235 -0.46 -9.79 -6.16
C THR A 235 0.90 -9.10 -6.25
N TYR A 236 1.32 -8.43 -5.18
CA TYR A 236 2.61 -7.72 -5.12
C TYR A 236 3.78 -8.66 -4.83
N ASN A 237 4.10 -9.51 -5.81
CA ASN A 237 5.25 -10.42 -5.76
C ASN A 237 5.77 -10.76 -7.16
N ALA A 238 6.66 -11.75 -7.25
CA ALA A 238 7.36 -12.15 -8.47
C ALA A 238 6.42 -12.51 -9.63
N ARG A 239 5.19 -12.97 -9.32
CA ARG A 239 4.14 -13.22 -10.34
C ARG A 239 3.87 -12.02 -11.24
N MET A 240 4.02 -10.81 -10.69
CA MET A 240 3.78 -9.55 -11.38
C MET A 240 5.08 -8.76 -11.63
N GLY A 241 6.24 -9.42 -11.47
CA GLY A 241 7.55 -8.81 -11.70
C GLY A 241 8.01 -7.84 -10.61
N PHE A 242 7.41 -7.88 -9.42
CA PHE A 242 7.91 -7.16 -8.25
C PHE A 242 8.91 -8.02 -7.50
N SER A 243 10.09 -7.50 -7.17
CA SER A 243 11.02 -8.18 -6.25
C SER A 243 10.65 -7.84 -4.80
N ASN A 244 11.01 -8.71 -3.84
CA ASN A 244 10.91 -8.35 -2.43
C ASN A 244 11.92 -7.24 -2.08
N GLY A 245 11.51 -6.27 -1.26
CA GLY A 245 12.32 -5.13 -0.83
C GLY A 245 12.27 -3.92 -1.77
N ALA A 246 13.35 -3.13 -1.76
CA ALA A 246 13.48 -1.91 -2.55
C ALA A 246 13.52 -2.21 -4.05
N GLN A 247 12.76 -1.46 -4.85
CA GLN A 247 12.77 -1.52 -6.31
C GLN A 247 13.85 -0.56 -6.84
N ASN A 248 15.03 -1.09 -7.18
CA ASN A 248 16.20 -0.26 -7.53
C ASN A 248 16.32 0.07 -9.03
N ASP A 249 15.47 -0.50 -9.88
CA ASP A 249 15.47 -0.32 -11.33
C ASP A 249 14.46 0.75 -11.82
N ILE A 250 13.85 1.50 -10.91
CA ILE A 250 12.70 2.40 -11.18
C ILE A 250 13.07 3.79 -11.74
N PHE A 251 14.33 4.01 -12.08
CA PHE A 251 14.86 5.32 -12.45
C PHE A 251 15.09 5.43 -13.96
N GLU A 252 15.16 6.67 -14.45
CA GLU A 252 15.60 7.00 -15.82
C GLU A 252 17.06 6.57 -16.10
#